data_AF-A0A7C5D9U0-F1
#
_entry.id   AF-A0A7C5D9U0-F1
#
_cell.length_a   1.000
_cell.length_b   1.000
_cell.length_c   1.000
_cell.angle_alpha   90.00
_cell.angle_beta   90.00
_cell.angle_gamma   90.00
#
_symmetry.space_group_name_H-M   'P 1'
#
loop_
_entity.id
_entity.type
_entity.pdbx_description
1 polymer ?
#
loop_
_entity_poly.entity_id
_entity_poly.type
_entity_poly.pdbx_seq_one_letter_code
_entity_poly.pdbx_strand_id
1 'polypeptide(L)'
;MKMRLMSKLLITTLLTSSIITLGCSKEPTAKRDQNSSEKVAQKPVGKKSAPKKEKLTTEQKNQKRILEYVKRAISVNRDYALKGIRIRQVKDVKDLPGWKVYFLDIDLKIKKQQGKEITVHDKIFSNGKYIVRDFINIVNRSSLKDKLVPDMDKSYYRKDHLVYGRESAPNKIVVFSDPICPFCQGYLPGLLKAAKENPDKIALYYYHFPLIMLHKEAPTIIKAAMVAEKRGMKDVMEKVYAQKFNLDTADEKKILEAFNKAMGTQITSKDIHAKDIEARYAFDKEMADKMMISGTPTVYVNGKKDFSRRKYQEIIKKK
;
A
#
# COMPACT_ATOMS: atom_id res chain seq x y z
N MET A 1 14.30 5.82 -8.42
CA MET A 1 13.59 6.35 -9.61
C MET A 1 12.07 6.52 -9.40
N LYS A 2 11.37 5.65 -8.64
CA LYS A 2 9.94 5.82 -8.27
C LYS A 2 9.61 7.14 -7.54
N MET A 3 10.51 7.64 -6.68
CA MET A 3 10.24 8.84 -5.84
C MET A 3 10.24 10.16 -6.63
N ARG A 4 10.92 10.22 -7.79
CA ARG A 4 10.91 11.40 -8.68
C ARG A 4 9.60 11.56 -9.48
N LEU A 5 8.77 10.52 -9.60
CA LEU A 5 7.45 10.62 -10.23
C LEU A 5 6.48 11.45 -9.39
N MET A 6 6.45 11.19 -8.07
CA MET A 6 5.50 11.83 -7.16
C MET A 6 5.76 13.34 -7.05
N SER A 7 7.03 13.73 -6.94
CA SER A 7 7.43 15.14 -6.82
C SER A 7 7.14 15.98 -8.08
N LYS A 8 7.31 15.41 -9.29
CA LYS A 8 6.95 16.10 -10.54
C LYS A 8 5.44 16.23 -10.78
N LEU A 9 4.61 15.38 -10.15
CA LEU A 9 3.15 15.52 -10.18
C LEU A 9 2.64 16.67 -9.28
N LEU A 10 3.50 17.25 -8.43
CA LEU A 10 3.12 18.15 -7.33
C LEU A 10 3.39 19.63 -7.59
N ILE A 11 4.26 19.99 -8.54
CA ILE A 11 4.69 21.40 -8.73
C ILE A 11 4.07 22.06 -9.97
N THR A 12 3.73 21.32 -11.02
CA THR A 12 3.41 21.92 -12.32
C THR A 12 1.98 22.49 -12.44
N THR A 13 1.08 22.20 -11.50
CA THR A 13 -0.32 22.68 -11.54
C THR A 13 -0.56 24.05 -10.90
N LEU A 14 0.45 24.69 -10.31
CA LEU A 14 0.27 25.98 -9.61
C LEU A 14 0.43 27.23 -10.49
N LEU A 15 0.75 27.11 -11.78
CA LEU A 15 1.16 28.27 -12.60
C LEU A 15 0.45 28.48 -13.94
N THR A 16 -0.66 27.78 -14.24
CA THR A 16 -1.41 28.05 -15.49
C THR A 16 -2.92 28.07 -15.25
N SER A 17 -3.41 29.16 -14.67
CA SER A 17 -4.82 29.54 -14.79
C SER A 17 -4.90 30.85 -15.57
N SER A 18 -4.81 30.72 -16.90
CA SER A 18 -5.14 31.80 -17.84
C SER A 18 -6.48 31.47 -18.50
N ILE A 19 -7.49 32.18 -18.01
CA ILE A 19 -8.65 32.76 -18.71
C ILE A 19 -8.80 32.30 -20.17
N ILE A 20 -9.85 31.54 -20.47
CA ILE A 20 -10.53 31.59 -21.78
C ILE A 20 -12.05 31.49 -21.55
N THR A 21 -12.70 32.64 -21.66
CA THR A 21 -14.13 32.84 -21.90
C THR A 21 -14.47 32.57 -23.36
N LEU A 22 -15.49 31.75 -23.62
CA LEU A 22 -16.32 31.67 -24.84
C LEU A 22 -17.48 30.72 -24.47
N GLY A 23 -18.77 30.97 -24.68
CA GLY A 23 -19.48 31.86 -25.59
C GLY A 23 -20.72 31.07 -26.04
N CYS A 24 -21.91 31.48 -25.60
CA CYS A 24 -23.21 30.84 -25.90
C CYS A 24 -23.59 30.92 -27.39
N SER A 25 -24.23 29.88 -27.93
CA SER A 25 -25.22 29.95 -29.02
C SER A 25 -25.89 28.56 -29.17
N LYS A 26 -27.15 28.41 -28.74
CA LYS A 26 -28.43 28.49 -29.49
C LYS A 26 -28.76 27.25 -30.35
N GLU A 27 -29.77 26.52 -29.89
CA GLU A 27 -30.58 25.52 -30.63
C GLU A 27 -31.43 26.17 -31.74
N PRO A 28 -31.93 25.35 -32.67
CA PRO A 28 -33.30 25.53 -33.14
C PRO A 28 -34.13 24.22 -33.17
N THR A 29 -35.21 24.26 -32.39
CA THR A 29 -36.62 23.96 -32.71
C THR A 29 -37.02 22.76 -33.59
N ALA A 30 -37.92 21.99 -32.99
CA ALA A 30 -38.78 20.96 -33.56
C ALA A 30 -39.83 21.49 -34.57
N LYS A 31 -40.20 20.63 -35.53
CA LYS A 31 -41.53 20.60 -36.15
C LYS A 31 -42.06 19.17 -36.16
N ARG A 32 -43.38 19.10 -35.98
CA ARG A 32 -44.24 17.98 -35.65
C ARG A 32 -45.19 17.83 -36.84
N ASP A 33 -45.23 16.67 -37.48
CA ASP A 33 -46.30 16.33 -38.39
C ASP A 33 -46.90 14.98 -38.00
N GLN A 34 -48.21 15.01 -37.83
CA GLN A 34 -49.10 13.88 -37.57
C GLN A 34 -49.42 13.23 -38.92
N ASN A 35 -49.37 11.90 -39.00
CA ASN A 35 -50.42 11.21 -39.76
C ASN A 35 -50.62 9.78 -39.28
N SER A 36 -51.89 9.42 -39.20
CA SER A 36 -52.47 8.18 -38.71
C SER A 36 -52.73 7.19 -39.85
N SER A 37 -52.45 5.90 -39.61
CA SER A 37 -53.29 4.80 -40.12
C SER A 37 -52.94 3.48 -39.43
N GLU A 38 -53.99 2.82 -38.92
CA GLU A 38 -54.12 1.41 -38.56
C GLU A 38 -53.80 0.50 -39.76
N LYS A 39 -53.47 -0.80 -39.70
CA LYS A 39 -53.48 -1.91 -38.73
C LYS A 39 -52.69 -3.05 -39.42
N VAL A 40 -52.17 -4.02 -38.67
CA VAL A 40 -52.33 -5.49 -38.88
C VAL A 40 -51.39 -6.22 -37.91
N ALA A 41 -51.98 -7.18 -37.20
CA ALA A 41 -51.37 -7.95 -36.14
C ALA A 41 -50.52 -9.11 -36.68
N GLN A 42 -49.30 -9.24 -36.15
CA GLN A 42 -48.57 -10.51 -36.08
C GLN A 42 -47.93 -10.62 -34.68
N LYS A 43 -48.33 -11.64 -33.91
CA LYS A 43 -47.57 -12.14 -32.74
C LYS A 43 -46.29 -12.78 -33.28
N PRO A 44 -45.11 -12.75 -32.59
CA PRO A 44 -44.98 -13.54 -31.36
C PRO A 44 -43.83 -13.16 -30.37
N VAL A 45 -43.78 -13.94 -29.28
CA VAL A 45 -42.63 -14.28 -28.40
C VAL A 45 -42.01 -13.18 -27.51
N GLY A 46 -42.16 -13.38 -26.19
CA GLY A 46 -41.12 -13.17 -25.19
C GLY A 46 -40.70 -11.73 -24.86
N LYS A 47 -41.49 -11.02 -24.05
CA LYS A 47 -40.99 -9.83 -23.31
C LYS A 47 -39.95 -10.27 -22.28
N LYS A 48 -38.68 -10.33 -22.66
CA LYS A 48 -37.58 -10.16 -21.69
C LYS A 48 -37.66 -8.72 -21.19
N SER A 49 -38.07 -8.56 -19.94
CA SER A 49 -38.04 -7.30 -19.22
C SER A 49 -36.65 -6.66 -19.37
N ALA A 50 -36.60 -5.45 -19.92
CA ALA A 50 -35.40 -4.62 -19.91
C ALA A 50 -34.90 -4.48 -18.46
N PRO A 51 -33.57 -4.57 -18.20
CA PRO A 51 -33.06 -4.43 -16.85
C PRO A 51 -33.37 -3.02 -16.35
N LYS A 52 -34.11 -2.91 -15.24
CA LYS A 52 -34.31 -1.64 -14.54
C LYS A 52 -32.93 -1.05 -14.26
N LYS A 53 -32.63 0.14 -14.80
CA LYS A 53 -31.43 0.91 -14.43
C LYS A 53 -31.49 1.21 -12.93
N GLU A 54 -30.76 0.44 -12.14
CA GLU A 54 -30.66 0.62 -10.70
C GLU A 54 -30.03 2.00 -10.41
N LYS A 55 -30.72 2.85 -9.63
CA LYS A 55 -30.24 4.19 -9.31
C LYS A 55 -29.05 4.06 -8.34
N LEU A 56 -27.89 4.55 -8.75
CA LEU A 56 -26.69 4.60 -7.91
C LEU A 56 -26.98 5.27 -6.55
N THR A 57 -26.47 4.68 -5.48
CA THR A 57 -26.48 5.29 -4.13
C THR A 57 -25.63 6.57 -4.10
N THR A 58 -25.86 7.43 -3.11
CA THR A 58 -25.05 8.65 -2.92
C THR A 58 -23.56 8.33 -2.79
N GLU A 59 -23.22 7.26 -2.08
CA GLU A 59 -21.84 6.80 -1.92
C GLU A 59 -21.23 6.37 -3.27
N GLN A 60 -21.95 5.57 -4.06
CA GLN A 60 -21.49 5.16 -5.39
C GLN A 60 -21.31 6.36 -6.33
N LYS A 61 -22.21 7.35 -6.26
CA LYS A 61 -22.07 8.61 -7.01
C LYS A 61 -20.82 9.38 -6.59
N ASN A 62 -20.54 9.46 -5.29
CA ASN A 62 -19.34 10.12 -4.78
C ASN A 62 -18.06 9.42 -5.23
N GLN A 63 -17.99 8.09 -5.11
CA GLN A 63 -16.87 7.29 -5.58
C GLN A 63 -16.61 7.48 -7.08
N LYS A 64 -17.68 7.49 -7.90
CA LYS A 64 -17.57 7.77 -9.33
C LYS A 64 -16.97 9.15 -9.60
N ARG A 65 -17.46 10.20 -8.91
CA ARG A 65 -16.93 11.58 -9.05
C ARG A 65 -15.45 11.68 -8.68
N ILE A 66 -15.03 10.96 -7.63
CA ILE A 66 -13.62 10.90 -7.21
C ILE A 66 -12.77 10.22 -8.28
N LEU A 67 -13.19 9.07 -8.79
CA LEU A 67 -12.48 8.36 -9.87
C LEU A 67 -12.35 9.22 -11.14
N GLU A 68 -13.42 9.93 -11.53
CA GLU A 68 -13.40 10.86 -12.66
C GLU A 68 -12.43 12.04 -12.44
N TYR A 69 -12.40 12.60 -11.23
CA TYR A 69 -11.45 13.65 -10.86
C TYR A 69 -10.00 13.16 -11.01
N VAL A 70 -9.66 12.00 -10.42
CA VAL A 70 -8.29 11.45 -10.47
C VAL A 70 -7.91 11.07 -11.90
N LYS A 71 -8.84 10.49 -12.67
CA LYS A 71 -8.64 10.17 -14.09
C LYS A 71 -8.23 11.41 -14.88
N ARG A 72 -8.95 12.52 -14.72
CA ARG A 72 -8.63 13.78 -15.40
C ARG A 72 -7.28 14.32 -14.97
N ALA A 73 -6.99 14.34 -13.67
CA ALA A 73 -5.71 14.86 -13.15
C ALA A 73 -4.49 14.11 -13.70
N ILE A 74 -4.60 12.79 -13.91
CA ILE A 74 -3.48 11.95 -14.39
C ILE A 74 -3.36 11.94 -15.91
N SER A 75 -4.46 12.06 -16.64
CA SER A 75 -4.47 11.95 -18.12
C SER A 75 -3.72 13.08 -18.84
N VAL A 76 -3.36 14.15 -18.14
CA VAL A 76 -2.63 15.31 -18.70
C VAL A 76 -1.12 15.06 -18.83
N ASN A 77 -0.63 13.87 -18.45
CA ASN A 77 0.82 13.59 -18.39
C ASN A 77 1.40 13.00 -19.69
N ARG A 78 2.54 13.54 -20.15
CA ARG A 78 3.24 13.04 -21.36
C ARG A 78 4.00 11.73 -21.13
N ASP A 79 4.48 11.48 -19.92
CA ASP A 79 5.40 10.37 -19.58
C ASP A 79 4.70 9.02 -19.29
N TYR A 80 3.39 9.05 -19.01
CA TYR A 80 2.60 7.86 -18.65
C TYR A 80 1.28 7.80 -19.42
N ALA A 81 0.74 6.60 -19.57
CA ALA A 81 -0.64 6.38 -20.04
C ALA A 81 -1.44 5.70 -18.93
N LEU A 82 -2.63 6.20 -18.66
CA LEU A 82 -3.52 5.61 -17.66
C LEU A 82 -4.16 4.34 -18.21
N LYS A 83 -4.03 3.23 -17.47
CA LYS A 83 -4.64 1.93 -17.79
C LYS A 83 -5.91 1.68 -16.98
N GLY A 84 -5.89 2.03 -15.70
CA GLY A 84 -7.02 1.81 -14.80
C GLY A 84 -6.90 2.63 -13.52
N ILE A 85 -8.04 2.92 -12.90
CA ILE A 85 -8.12 3.48 -11.55
C ILE A 85 -9.24 2.77 -10.82
N ARG A 86 -8.96 2.33 -9.59
CA ARG A 86 -9.96 1.71 -8.71
C ARG A 86 -9.80 2.22 -7.28
N ILE A 87 -10.92 2.27 -6.56
CA ILE A 87 -10.91 2.47 -5.11
C ILE A 87 -10.81 1.08 -4.49
N ARG A 88 -9.71 0.81 -3.80
CA ARG A 88 -9.48 -0.46 -3.08
C ARG A 88 -10.22 -0.50 -1.76
N GLN A 89 -10.23 0.62 -1.04
CA GLN A 89 -10.89 0.71 0.26
C GLN A 89 -11.33 2.15 0.54
N VAL A 90 -12.39 2.31 1.33
CA VAL A 90 -12.82 3.59 1.90
C VAL A 90 -12.87 3.45 3.42
N LYS A 91 -12.37 4.46 4.15
CA LYS A 91 -12.40 4.49 5.62
C LYS A 91 -12.81 5.87 6.11
N ASP A 92 -13.53 5.92 7.21
CA ASP A 92 -13.78 7.18 7.93
C ASP A 92 -12.50 7.70 8.58
N VAL A 93 -12.35 9.02 8.60
CA VAL A 93 -11.24 9.70 9.27
C VAL A 93 -11.73 10.13 10.65
N LYS A 94 -11.33 9.41 11.69
CA LYS A 94 -11.82 9.62 13.06
C LYS A 94 -11.66 11.06 13.56
N ASP A 95 -10.54 11.69 13.24
CA ASP A 95 -10.21 13.03 13.69
C ASP A 95 -10.94 14.12 12.88
N LEU A 96 -11.59 13.76 11.77
CA LEU A 96 -12.29 14.67 10.86
C LEU A 96 -13.68 14.11 10.52
N PRO A 97 -14.69 14.30 11.38
CA PRO A 97 -16.05 13.82 11.14
C PRO A 97 -16.58 14.25 9.77
N GLY A 98 -17.23 13.32 9.08
CA GLY A 98 -17.76 13.52 7.72
C GLY A 98 -16.73 13.39 6.60
N TRP A 99 -15.43 13.30 6.91
CA TRP A 99 -14.39 13.02 5.93
C TRP A 99 -14.07 11.53 5.85
N LYS A 100 -13.94 11.05 4.61
CA LYS A 100 -13.48 9.70 4.30
C LYS A 100 -12.16 9.78 3.56
N VAL A 101 -11.30 8.78 3.78
CA VAL A 101 -10.12 8.50 2.97
C VAL A 101 -10.43 7.37 1.99
N TYR A 102 -10.07 7.58 0.73
CA TYR A 102 -10.22 6.63 -0.37
C TYR A 102 -8.82 6.16 -0.77
N PHE A 103 -8.57 4.87 -0.61
CA PHE A 103 -7.33 4.21 -1.01
C PHE A 103 -7.47 3.79 -2.46
N LEU A 104 -6.63 4.36 -3.32
CA LEU A 104 -6.70 4.21 -4.77
C LEU A 104 -5.56 3.33 -5.26
N ASP A 105 -5.86 2.49 -6.24
CA ASP A 105 -4.86 1.87 -7.10
C ASP A 105 -4.99 2.49 -8.48
N ILE A 106 -3.87 2.99 -9.00
CA ILE A 106 -3.76 3.66 -10.30
C ILE A 106 -2.78 2.87 -11.15
N ASP A 107 -3.29 2.19 -12.16
CA ASP A 107 -2.49 1.40 -13.09
C ASP A 107 -2.01 2.30 -14.23
N LEU A 108 -0.69 2.39 -14.39
CA LEU A 108 -0.01 3.26 -15.34
C LEU A 108 0.90 2.45 -16.25
N LYS A 109 0.94 2.81 -17.52
CA LYS A 109 1.95 2.37 -18.48
C LYS A 109 3.00 3.47 -18.67
N ILE A 110 4.25 3.17 -18.34
CA ILE A 110 5.38 4.12 -18.47
C ILE A 110 5.86 4.13 -19.91
N LYS A 111 5.68 5.24 -20.63
CA LYS A 111 6.00 5.30 -22.06
C LYS A 111 7.50 5.18 -22.33
N LYS A 112 8.33 5.79 -21.47
CA LYS A 112 9.80 5.84 -21.63
C LYS A 112 10.55 4.59 -21.14
N GLN A 113 9.88 3.63 -20.51
CA GLN A 113 10.50 2.42 -19.97
C GLN A 113 9.94 1.17 -20.64
N GLN A 114 10.06 1.08 -21.97
CA GLN A 114 9.57 -0.06 -22.77
C GLN A 114 8.10 -0.42 -22.50
N GLY A 115 7.27 0.55 -22.11
CA GLY A 115 5.88 0.30 -21.79
C GLY A 115 5.66 -0.48 -20.49
N LYS A 116 6.61 -0.46 -19.55
CA LYS A 116 6.46 -1.08 -18.22
C LYS A 116 5.17 -0.62 -17.55
N GLU A 117 4.39 -1.59 -17.07
CA GLU A 117 3.18 -1.32 -16.30
C GLU A 117 3.51 -1.31 -14.80
N ILE A 118 2.96 -0.33 -14.09
CA ILE A 118 3.08 -0.18 -12.64
C ILE A 118 1.71 0.16 -12.06
N THR A 119 1.44 -0.33 -10.86
CA THR A 119 0.36 0.19 -10.02
C THR A 119 0.97 1.18 -9.03
N VAL A 120 0.38 2.37 -8.97
CA VAL A 120 0.69 3.39 -7.97
C VAL A 120 -0.46 3.42 -6.98
N HIS A 121 -0.12 3.35 -5.69
CA HIS A 121 -1.10 3.48 -4.62
C HIS A 121 -1.18 4.94 -4.18
N ASP A 122 -2.38 5.48 -4.04
CA ASP A 122 -2.60 6.84 -3.54
C ASP A 122 -3.76 6.92 -2.54
N LYS A 123 -3.79 8.00 -1.76
CA LYS A 123 -4.86 8.32 -0.80
C LYS A 123 -5.42 9.69 -1.16
N ILE A 124 -6.74 9.78 -1.19
CA ILE A 124 -7.44 11.04 -1.35
C ILE A 124 -8.56 11.16 -0.32
N PHE A 125 -8.84 12.36 0.13
CA PHE A 125 -9.87 12.64 1.12
C PHE A 125 -11.06 13.32 0.48
N SER A 126 -12.26 12.95 0.89
CA SER A 126 -13.47 13.65 0.47
C SER A 126 -14.58 13.55 1.51
N ASN A 127 -15.37 14.61 1.61
CA ASN A 127 -16.64 14.65 2.33
C ASN A 127 -17.86 14.61 1.37
N GLY A 128 -17.64 14.24 0.10
CA GLY A 128 -18.68 14.20 -0.95
C GLY A 128 -18.89 15.55 -1.67
N LYS A 129 -18.52 16.67 -1.06
CA LYS A 129 -18.56 18.00 -1.70
C LYS A 129 -17.18 18.45 -2.18
N TYR A 130 -16.17 18.28 -1.34
CA TYR A 130 -14.79 18.69 -1.60
C TYR A 130 -13.84 17.51 -1.65
N ILE A 131 -12.70 17.72 -2.30
CA ILE A 131 -11.58 16.79 -2.35
C ILE A 131 -10.36 17.49 -1.76
N VAL A 132 -9.65 16.77 -0.90
CA VAL A 132 -8.40 17.23 -0.29
C VAL A 132 -7.34 16.15 -0.50
N ARG A 133 -6.13 16.55 -0.88
CA ARG A 133 -5.02 15.62 -1.11
C ARG A 133 -4.33 15.20 0.19
N ASP A 134 -4.28 16.11 1.16
CA ASP A 134 -3.71 15.86 2.47
C ASP A 134 -4.19 16.90 3.49
N PHE A 135 -4.17 16.53 4.77
CA PHE A 135 -4.33 17.43 5.90
C PHE A 135 -3.01 17.49 6.64
N ILE A 136 -2.41 18.69 6.71
CA ILE A 136 -1.16 18.91 7.43
C ILE A 136 -1.47 19.53 8.78
N ASN A 137 -0.96 18.91 9.85
CA ASN A 137 -1.02 19.49 11.18
C ASN A 137 -0.02 20.65 11.26
N ILE A 138 -0.50 21.87 11.55
CA ILE A 138 0.32 23.08 11.54
C ILE A 138 1.38 23.13 12.66
N VAL A 139 1.15 22.41 13.76
CA VAL A 139 2.03 22.45 14.93
C VAL A 139 3.25 21.55 14.71
N ASN A 140 3.00 20.28 14.39
CA ASN A 140 4.07 19.29 14.23
C ASN A 140 4.43 18.99 12.77
N ARG A 141 3.81 19.70 11.82
CA ARG A 141 4.00 19.56 10.37
C ARG A 141 3.74 18.16 9.83
N SER A 142 3.08 17.30 10.60
CA SER A 142 2.81 15.92 10.20
C SER A 142 1.63 15.82 9.24
N SER A 143 1.79 14.97 8.23
CA SER A 143 0.73 14.59 7.30
C SER A 143 -0.25 13.61 7.93
N LEU A 144 -1.55 13.86 7.81
CA LEU A 144 -2.58 12.89 8.15
C LEU A 144 -2.60 11.73 7.16
N LYS A 145 -2.35 12.00 5.88
CA LYS A 145 -2.22 10.97 4.83
C LYS A 145 -1.21 9.93 5.22
N ASP A 146 -0.03 10.30 5.73
CA ASP A 146 1.02 9.35 6.10
C ASP A 146 0.66 8.44 7.28
N LYS A 147 -0.26 8.87 8.15
CA LYS A 147 -0.69 8.09 9.30
C LYS A 147 -1.71 7.00 8.91
N LEU A 148 -2.48 7.25 7.85
CA LEU A 148 -3.55 6.37 7.40
C LEU A 148 -3.07 5.29 6.45
N VAL A 149 -3.49 4.07 6.72
CA VAL A 149 -3.20 2.88 5.94
C VAL A 149 -4.49 2.07 5.72
N PRO A 150 -4.56 1.30 4.62
CA PRO A 150 -5.63 0.33 4.40
C PRO A 150 -5.66 -0.71 5.53
N ASP A 151 -6.80 -1.38 5.68
CA ASP A 151 -6.85 -2.62 6.43
C ASP A 151 -6.25 -3.75 5.58
N MET A 152 -5.66 -4.70 6.27
CA MET A 152 -4.91 -5.80 5.70
C MET A 152 -5.81 -7.03 5.53
N ASP A 153 -5.68 -7.69 4.38
CA ASP A 153 -6.37 -8.93 4.08
C ASP A 153 -5.53 -10.17 4.39
N LYS A 154 -6.09 -11.36 4.11
CA LYS A 154 -5.47 -12.65 4.44
C LYS A 154 -4.20 -12.96 3.63
N SER A 155 -3.93 -12.28 2.52
CA SER A 155 -2.74 -12.50 1.68
C SER A 155 -1.42 -12.17 2.38
N TYR A 156 -1.47 -11.48 3.52
CA TYR A 156 -0.33 -11.16 4.37
C TYR A 156 -0.03 -12.22 5.44
N TYR A 157 -0.87 -13.26 5.56
CA TYR A 157 -0.68 -14.35 6.51
C TYR A 157 -0.06 -15.56 5.83
N ARG A 158 1.16 -15.39 5.30
CA ARG A 158 1.86 -16.44 4.56
C ARG A 158 2.77 -17.26 5.45
N LYS A 159 2.80 -18.57 5.23
CA LYS A 159 3.64 -19.50 5.98
C LYS A 159 5.14 -19.18 5.90
N ASP A 160 5.62 -18.69 4.76
CA ASP A 160 7.02 -18.27 4.55
C ASP A 160 7.39 -16.93 5.22
N HIS A 161 6.42 -16.24 5.82
CA HIS A 161 6.63 -15.03 6.62
C HIS A 161 6.30 -15.25 8.09
N LEU A 162 5.76 -16.41 8.47
CA LEU A 162 5.48 -16.76 9.86
C LEU A 162 6.81 -17.03 10.58
N VAL A 163 7.21 -16.12 11.47
CA VAL A 163 8.48 -16.23 12.21
C VAL A 163 8.30 -16.89 13.58
N TYR A 164 7.17 -16.65 14.25
CA TYR A 164 6.86 -17.25 15.55
C TYR A 164 5.37 -17.51 15.73
N GLY A 165 5.08 -18.50 16.55
CA GLY A 165 3.75 -18.95 16.91
C GLY A 165 3.08 -19.84 15.87
N ARG A 166 1.84 -20.26 16.16
CA ARG A 166 1.08 -21.20 15.33
C ARG A 166 0.25 -20.46 14.30
N GLU A 167 0.21 -20.95 13.07
CA GLU A 167 -0.63 -20.38 12.00
C GLU A 167 -2.13 -20.32 12.38
N SER A 168 -2.56 -21.28 13.21
CA SER A 168 -3.91 -21.41 13.75
C SER A 168 -4.20 -20.47 14.93
N ALA A 169 -3.22 -19.72 15.43
CA ALA A 169 -3.43 -18.83 16.56
C ALA A 169 -4.45 -17.73 16.20
N PRO A 170 -5.34 -17.35 17.14
CA PRO A 170 -6.45 -16.45 16.86
C PRO A 170 -6.01 -15.00 16.60
N ASN A 171 -4.84 -14.58 17.12
CA ASN A 171 -4.33 -13.24 16.91
C ASN A 171 -3.18 -13.24 15.90
N LYS A 172 -3.47 -12.76 14.69
CA LYS A 172 -2.49 -12.64 13.62
C LYS A 172 -1.88 -11.25 13.65
N ILE A 173 -0.58 -11.21 13.92
CA ILE A 173 0.20 -9.98 13.97
C ILE A 173 1.09 -9.94 12.74
N VAL A 174 1.03 -8.85 11.98
CA VAL A 174 1.95 -8.60 10.87
C VAL A 174 2.78 -7.37 11.22
N VAL A 175 4.10 -7.47 11.07
CA VAL A 175 5.02 -6.36 11.30
C VAL A 175 5.85 -6.10 10.05
N PHE A 176 5.85 -4.83 9.60
CA PHE A 176 6.81 -4.31 8.64
C PHE A 176 7.94 -3.65 9.40
N SER A 177 9.16 -4.14 9.20
CA SER A 177 10.30 -3.67 9.98
C SER A 177 11.61 -3.67 9.22
N ASP A 178 12.53 -2.86 9.73
CA ASP A 178 13.88 -2.68 9.25
C ASP A 178 14.83 -3.02 10.41
N PRO A 179 15.75 -4.00 10.27
CA PRO A 179 16.67 -4.40 11.33
C PRO A 179 17.68 -3.30 11.72
N ILE A 180 17.87 -2.28 10.88
CA ILE A 180 18.80 -1.16 11.13
C ILE A 180 18.10 0.02 11.81
N CYS A 181 16.76 0.07 11.74
CA CYS A 181 16.00 1.17 12.33
C CYS A 181 16.06 1.13 13.87
N PRO A 182 16.51 2.21 14.55
CA PRO A 182 16.60 2.25 16.01
C PRO A 182 15.25 1.99 16.72
N PHE A 183 14.14 2.52 16.18
CA PHE A 183 12.81 2.26 16.72
C PHE A 183 12.40 0.78 16.58
N CYS A 184 12.88 0.10 15.55
CA CYS A 184 12.64 -1.32 15.36
C CYS A 184 13.48 -2.15 16.33
N GLN A 185 14.75 -1.81 16.49
CA GLN A 185 15.64 -2.45 17.47
C GLN A 185 15.11 -2.34 18.90
N GLY A 186 14.48 -1.22 19.27
CA GLY A 186 13.83 -1.07 20.57
C GLY A 186 12.50 -1.81 20.73
N TYR A 187 11.81 -2.14 19.63
CA TYR A 187 10.46 -2.69 19.66
C TYR A 187 10.39 -4.21 19.40
N LEU A 188 11.13 -4.69 18.38
CA LEU A 188 11.00 -6.05 17.87
C LEU A 188 11.42 -7.14 18.85
N PRO A 189 12.47 -6.99 19.68
CA PRO A 189 12.83 -8.02 20.65
C PRO A 189 11.67 -8.42 21.57
N GLY A 190 10.90 -7.44 22.06
CA GLY A 190 9.73 -7.70 22.90
C GLY A 190 8.59 -8.41 22.16
N LEU A 191 8.32 -8.00 20.90
CA LEU A 191 7.29 -8.64 20.08
C LEU A 191 7.65 -10.07 19.69
N LEU A 192 8.90 -10.30 19.27
CA LEU A 192 9.41 -11.62 18.90
C LEU A 192 9.34 -12.57 20.10
N LYS A 193 9.84 -12.13 21.27
CA LYS A 193 9.76 -12.89 22.52
C LYS A 193 8.31 -13.24 22.88
N ALA A 194 7.40 -12.26 22.85
CA ALA A 194 6.01 -12.49 23.19
C ALA A 194 5.33 -13.51 22.26
N ALA A 195 5.59 -13.44 20.95
CA ALA A 195 5.05 -14.40 19.98
C ALA A 195 5.64 -15.81 20.17
N LYS A 196 6.94 -15.90 20.46
CA LYS A 196 7.64 -17.16 20.70
C LYS A 196 7.16 -17.86 21.97
N GLU A 197 6.94 -17.11 23.05
CA GLU A 197 6.46 -17.63 24.34
C GLU A 197 4.95 -17.91 24.37
N ASN A 198 4.18 -17.34 23.44
CA ASN A 198 2.72 -17.50 23.38
C ASN A 198 2.27 -18.03 22.01
N PRO A 199 2.76 -19.20 21.56
CA PRO A 199 2.56 -19.69 20.20
C PRO A 199 1.09 -19.98 19.88
N ASP A 200 0.26 -20.14 20.92
CA ASP A 200 -1.16 -20.49 20.81
C ASP A 200 -2.04 -19.25 20.68
N LYS A 201 -1.53 -18.12 21.15
CA LYS A 201 -2.25 -16.84 21.17
C LYS A 201 -1.89 -15.99 19.98
N ILE A 202 -0.65 -16.04 19.52
CA ILE A 202 -0.08 -15.14 18.51
C ILE A 202 0.47 -15.95 17.32
N ALA A 203 0.12 -15.51 16.11
CA ALA A 203 0.84 -15.85 14.88
C ALA A 203 1.54 -14.58 14.40
N LEU A 204 2.88 -14.54 14.47
CA LEU A 204 3.66 -13.37 14.08
C LEU A 204 4.25 -13.56 12.68
N TYR A 205 3.81 -12.70 11.77
CA TYR A 205 4.31 -12.60 10.41
C TYR A 205 5.22 -11.38 10.27
N TYR A 206 6.40 -11.59 9.70
CA TYR A 206 7.41 -10.54 9.55
C TYR A 206 7.61 -10.23 8.06
N TYR A 207 7.56 -8.94 7.72
CA TYR A 207 7.84 -8.42 6.38
C TYR A 207 8.99 -7.42 6.44
N HIS A 208 9.99 -7.60 5.59
CA HIS A 208 11.12 -6.69 5.50
C HIS A 208 10.74 -5.39 4.80
N PHE A 209 11.02 -4.26 5.44
CA PHE A 209 10.80 -2.93 4.85
C PHE A 209 12.02 -2.04 5.06
N PRO A 210 13.09 -2.22 4.26
CA PRO A 210 14.30 -1.43 4.40
C PRO A 210 14.04 0.03 4.03
N LEU A 211 14.40 0.93 4.93
CA LEU A 211 14.39 2.37 4.68
C LEU A 211 15.68 2.77 3.96
N ILE A 212 15.84 2.32 2.71
CA ILE A 212 17.09 2.38 1.93
C ILE A 212 17.73 3.79 1.87
N MET A 213 16.92 4.84 1.94
CA MET A 213 17.42 6.23 1.96
C MET A 213 18.11 6.62 3.27
N LEU A 214 17.79 5.93 4.36
CA LEU A 214 18.30 6.16 5.71
C LEU A 214 19.28 5.07 6.16
N HIS A 215 19.06 3.82 5.75
CA HIS A 215 19.85 2.66 6.15
C HIS A 215 20.36 1.94 4.89
N LYS A 216 21.59 2.28 4.48
CA LYS A 216 22.19 1.79 3.22
C LYS A 216 22.52 0.30 3.29
N GLU A 217 22.83 -0.20 4.48
CA GLU A 217 23.20 -1.58 4.75
C GLU A 217 21.98 -2.52 4.89
N ALA A 218 20.79 -1.98 5.14
CA ALA A 218 19.58 -2.76 5.41
C ALA A 218 19.27 -3.80 4.30
N PRO A 219 19.32 -3.47 2.99
CA PRO A 219 19.06 -4.46 1.94
C PRO A 219 19.96 -5.69 2.03
N THR A 220 21.26 -5.51 2.25
CA THR A 220 22.23 -6.61 2.30
C THR A 220 22.05 -7.44 3.57
N ILE A 221 21.85 -6.80 4.74
CA ILE A 221 21.56 -7.49 6.01
C ILE A 221 20.28 -8.32 5.90
N ILE A 222 19.23 -7.77 5.30
CA ILE A 222 17.95 -8.46 5.10
C ILE A 222 18.12 -9.69 4.21
N LYS A 223 18.79 -9.55 3.06
CA LYS A 223 18.99 -10.68 2.15
C LYS A 223 19.89 -11.75 2.77
N ALA A 224 20.91 -11.35 3.54
CA ALA A 224 21.73 -12.28 4.30
C ALA A 224 20.90 -13.04 5.36
N ALA A 225 20.00 -12.35 6.07
CA ALA A 225 19.05 -12.99 6.97
C ALA A 225 18.16 -14.01 6.24
N MET A 226 17.60 -13.66 5.08
CA MET A 226 16.81 -14.58 4.26
C MET A 226 17.61 -15.82 3.82
N VAL A 227 18.89 -15.66 3.47
CA VAL A 227 19.77 -16.78 3.15
C VAL A 227 20.02 -17.66 4.38
N ALA A 228 20.25 -17.06 5.55
CA ALA A 228 20.44 -17.81 6.79
C ALA A 228 19.20 -18.63 7.14
N GLU A 229 18.00 -18.05 7.02
CA GLU A 229 16.73 -18.76 7.20
C GLU A 229 16.59 -19.93 6.22
N LYS A 230 16.88 -19.68 4.93
CA LYS A 230 16.85 -20.71 3.88
C LYS A 230 17.80 -21.87 4.17
N ARG A 231 18.95 -21.59 4.78
CA ARG A 231 19.94 -22.60 5.21
C ARG A 231 19.57 -23.29 6.53
N GLY A 232 18.38 -23.04 7.07
CA GLY A 232 17.87 -23.71 8.26
C GLY A 232 18.33 -23.10 9.58
N MET A 233 18.96 -21.92 9.57
CA MET A 233 19.26 -21.21 10.82
C MET A 233 17.94 -20.86 11.52
N LYS A 234 17.82 -21.26 12.78
CA LYS A 234 16.67 -20.91 13.63
C LYS A 234 16.87 -19.54 14.27
N ASP A 235 15.75 -18.89 14.56
CA ASP A 235 15.68 -17.62 15.28
C ASP A 235 16.49 -16.49 14.62
N VAL A 236 16.57 -16.48 13.28
CA VAL A 236 17.39 -15.51 12.54
C VAL A 236 16.99 -14.08 12.89
N MET A 237 15.70 -13.77 12.90
CA MET A 237 15.24 -12.42 13.19
C MET A 237 15.57 -12.00 14.63
N GLU A 238 15.40 -12.88 15.62
CA GLU A 238 15.79 -12.62 17.01
C GLU A 238 17.29 -12.31 17.10
N LYS A 239 18.12 -13.14 16.47
CA LYS A 239 19.58 -12.94 16.42
C LYS A 239 19.98 -11.66 15.70
N VAL A 240 19.38 -11.36 14.55
CA VAL A 240 19.64 -10.14 13.79
C VAL A 240 19.31 -8.90 14.62
N TYR A 241 18.17 -8.88 15.32
CA TYR A 241 17.79 -7.77 16.20
C TYR A 241 18.63 -7.67 17.47
N ALA A 242 19.32 -8.74 17.87
CA ALA A 242 20.29 -8.70 18.97
C ALA A 242 21.64 -8.08 18.53
N GLN A 243 21.91 -7.97 17.23
CA GLN A 243 23.13 -7.37 16.70
C GLN A 243 22.93 -5.88 16.38
N LYS A 244 24.03 -5.12 16.43
CA LYS A 244 24.08 -3.72 15.98
C LYS A 244 24.93 -3.60 14.72
N PHE A 245 24.26 -3.59 13.57
CA PHE A 245 24.90 -3.34 12.27
C PHE A 245 24.92 -1.84 11.97
N ASN A 246 25.84 -1.10 12.61
CA ASN A 246 26.00 0.35 12.42
C ASN A 246 27.11 0.61 11.39
N LEU A 247 26.86 0.36 10.11
CA LEU A 247 27.89 0.38 9.08
C LEU A 247 27.85 1.63 8.19
N ASP A 248 26.67 2.27 8.06
CA ASP A 248 26.39 3.43 7.21
C ASP A 248 27.05 3.36 5.82
N THR A 249 26.98 2.18 5.22
CA THR A 249 27.61 1.90 3.94
C THR A 249 26.70 1.05 3.07
N ALA A 250 26.85 1.18 1.75
CA ALA A 250 26.27 0.28 0.76
C ALA A 250 27.29 -0.75 0.23
N ASP A 251 28.50 -0.77 0.81
CA ASP A 251 29.56 -1.73 0.45
C ASP A 251 29.16 -3.13 0.89
N GLU A 252 28.63 -3.90 -0.05
CA GLU A 252 28.09 -5.24 0.17
C GLU A 252 29.10 -6.18 0.82
N LYS A 253 30.37 -6.12 0.42
CA LYS A 253 31.41 -7.00 0.95
C LYS A 253 31.60 -6.75 2.44
N LYS A 254 31.75 -5.48 2.85
CA LYS A 254 31.89 -5.09 4.26
C LYS A 254 30.67 -5.48 5.09
N ILE A 255 29.47 -5.32 4.52
CA ILE A 255 28.23 -5.67 5.21
C ILE A 255 28.13 -7.19 5.43
N LEU A 256 28.45 -7.98 4.40
CA LEU A 256 28.46 -9.44 4.50
C LEU A 256 29.52 -9.95 5.47
N GLU A 257 30.72 -9.36 5.49
CA GLU A 257 31.75 -9.69 6.48
C GLU A 257 31.26 -9.45 7.91
N ALA A 258 30.64 -8.29 8.17
CA ALA A 258 30.06 -7.98 9.48
C ALA A 258 28.92 -8.93 9.85
N PHE A 259 28.01 -9.22 8.92
CA PHE A 259 26.91 -10.17 9.14
C PHE A 259 27.44 -11.57 9.45
N ASN A 260 28.36 -12.08 8.63
CA ASN A 260 28.96 -13.40 8.78
C ASN A 260 29.68 -13.56 10.11
N LYS A 261 30.45 -12.54 10.50
CA LYS A 261 31.11 -12.51 11.81
C LYS A 261 30.10 -12.55 12.96
N ALA A 262 29.04 -11.76 12.89
CA ALA A 262 28.05 -11.66 13.96
C ALA A 262 27.16 -12.90 14.06
N MET A 263 26.86 -13.55 12.94
CA MET A 263 25.90 -14.65 12.84
C MET A 263 26.56 -16.03 12.76
N GLY A 264 27.90 -16.09 12.66
CA GLY A 264 28.64 -17.34 12.47
C GLY A 264 28.33 -18.01 11.14
N THR A 265 28.16 -17.22 10.07
CA THR A 265 27.78 -17.71 8.74
C THR A 265 28.88 -17.50 7.70
N GLN A 266 28.72 -18.11 6.53
CA GLN A 266 29.56 -17.90 5.35
C GLN A 266 28.67 -17.59 4.15
N ILE A 267 27.93 -16.48 4.23
CA ILE A 267 27.02 -16.00 3.19
C ILE A 267 27.81 -15.11 2.23
N THR A 268 27.66 -15.38 0.94
CA THR A 268 28.37 -14.71 -0.14
C THR A 268 27.45 -13.77 -0.91
N SER A 269 28.05 -12.89 -1.72
CA SER A 269 27.32 -12.05 -2.69
C SER A 269 26.42 -12.89 -3.62
N LYS A 270 26.93 -14.04 -4.08
CA LYS A 270 26.17 -14.98 -4.92
C LYS A 270 24.91 -15.49 -4.23
N ASP A 271 24.97 -15.74 -2.92
CA ASP A 271 23.83 -16.26 -2.17
C ASP A 271 22.70 -15.24 -2.05
N ILE A 272 23.03 -13.97 -1.73
CA ILE A 272 22.03 -12.92 -1.54
C ILE A 272 21.41 -12.43 -2.86
N HIS A 273 22.08 -12.68 -3.98
CA HIS A 273 21.58 -12.42 -5.34
C HIS A 273 20.94 -13.65 -6.01
N ALA A 274 20.77 -14.75 -5.28
CA ALA A 274 20.02 -15.90 -5.77
C ALA A 274 18.59 -15.47 -6.13
N LYS A 275 18.05 -16.03 -7.23
CA LYS A 275 16.75 -15.61 -7.80
C LYS A 275 15.61 -15.64 -6.78
N ASP A 276 15.59 -16.64 -5.91
CA ASP A 276 14.54 -16.80 -4.90
C ASP A 276 14.67 -15.77 -3.76
N ILE A 277 15.90 -15.37 -3.40
CA ILE A 277 16.16 -14.33 -2.41
C ILE A 277 15.74 -12.97 -2.95
N GLU A 278 16.12 -12.65 -4.20
CA GLU A 278 15.67 -11.41 -4.86
C GLU A 278 14.15 -11.37 -5.02
N ALA A 279 13.52 -12.51 -5.36
CA ALA A 279 12.08 -12.61 -5.48
C ALA A 279 11.37 -12.36 -4.13
N ARG A 280 11.85 -12.99 -3.04
CA ARG A 280 11.30 -12.77 -1.69
C ARG A 280 11.49 -11.32 -1.25
N TYR A 281 12.68 -10.75 -1.43
CA TYR A 281 12.96 -9.36 -1.12
C TYR A 281 12.09 -8.37 -1.92
N ALA A 282 11.89 -8.62 -3.22
CA ALA A 282 11.02 -7.81 -4.05
C ALA A 282 9.54 -7.94 -3.63
N PHE A 283 9.11 -9.15 -3.25
CA PHE A 283 7.76 -9.43 -2.77
C PHE A 283 7.45 -8.63 -1.50
N ASP A 284 8.32 -8.63 -0.50
CA ASP A 284 8.11 -7.87 0.75
C ASP A 284 7.91 -6.38 0.48
N LYS A 285 8.74 -5.83 -0.42
CA LYS A 285 8.64 -4.43 -0.85
C LYS A 285 7.31 -4.14 -1.56
N GLU A 286 6.85 -5.03 -2.42
CA GLU A 286 5.54 -4.91 -3.08
C GLU A 286 4.40 -4.97 -2.07
N MET A 287 4.47 -5.88 -1.10
CA MET A 287 3.48 -6.03 -0.05
C MET A 287 3.40 -4.78 0.84
N ALA A 288 4.53 -4.15 1.14
CA ALA A 288 4.58 -2.88 1.85
C ALA A 288 4.07 -1.69 0.99
N ASP A 289 4.38 -1.66 -0.31
CA ASP A 289 3.88 -0.65 -1.27
C ASP A 289 2.34 -0.68 -1.35
N LYS A 290 1.76 -1.89 -1.46
CA LYS A 290 0.29 -2.10 -1.43
C LYS A 290 -0.36 -1.61 -0.13
N MET A 291 0.32 -1.76 1.00
CA MET A 291 -0.16 -1.23 2.29
C MET A 291 0.19 0.23 2.51
N MET A 292 0.85 0.88 1.54
CA MET A 292 1.26 2.28 1.61
C MET A 292 2.06 2.58 2.88
N ILE A 293 2.93 1.64 3.27
CA ILE A 293 3.78 1.76 4.45
C ILE A 293 4.83 2.83 4.18
N SER A 294 4.91 3.81 5.08
CA SER A 294 5.84 4.93 5.00
C SER A 294 6.92 4.93 6.09
N GLY A 295 6.89 3.96 7.00
CA GLY A 295 7.85 3.89 8.10
C GLY A 295 7.76 2.61 8.94
N THR A 296 8.75 2.44 9.80
CA THR A 296 8.94 1.26 10.64
C THR A 296 9.09 1.63 12.13
N PRO A 297 8.71 0.74 13.05
CA PRO A 297 7.89 -0.44 12.79
C PRO A 297 6.44 -0.03 12.48
N THR A 298 5.82 -0.70 11.50
CA THR A 298 4.36 -0.65 11.31
C THR A 298 3.77 -2.01 11.64
N VAL A 299 2.79 -2.02 12.55
CA VAL A 299 2.22 -3.24 13.12
C VAL A 299 0.74 -3.31 12.78
N TYR A 300 0.28 -4.49 12.40
CA TYR A 300 -1.13 -4.83 12.25
C TYR A 300 -1.48 -5.96 13.20
N VAL A 301 -2.67 -5.89 13.78
CA VAL A 301 -3.26 -6.97 14.57
C VAL A 301 -4.64 -7.26 13.99
N ASN A 302 -4.85 -8.51 13.54
CA ASN A 302 -6.10 -8.98 12.94
C ASN A 302 -6.61 -8.06 11.83
N GLY A 303 -5.72 -7.71 10.90
CA GLY A 303 -6.05 -6.90 9.73
C GLY A 303 -6.03 -5.39 9.96
N LYS A 304 -5.98 -4.92 11.22
CA LYS A 304 -6.06 -3.48 11.54
C LYS A 304 -4.73 -2.96 12.06
N LYS A 305 -4.31 -1.79 11.59
CA LYS A 305 -3.11 -1.12 12.09
C LYS A 305 -3.21 -0.93 13.61
N ASP A 306 -2.16 -1.29 14.32
CA ASP A 306 -1.97 -0.97 15.72
C ASP A 306 -1.11 0.29 15.86
N PHE A 307 -1.76 1.42 16.11
CA PHE A 307 -1.08 2.70 16.32
C PHE A 307 -0.33 2.76 17.66
N SER A 308 -0.78 2.02 18.68
CA SER A 308 -0.14 2.03 19.99
C SER A 308 1.10 1.14 20.03
N ARG A 309 1.17 0.15 19.13
CA ARG A 309 2.17 -0.93 19.11
C ARG A 309 2.18 -1.74 20.42
N ARG A 310 1.09 -1.69 21.20
CA ARG A 310 0.99 -2.34 22.52
C ARG A 310 -0.06 -3.44 22.57
N LYS A 311 -0.85 -3.65 21.51
CA LYS A 311 -1.93 -4.66 21.53
C LYS A 311 -1.44 -6.09 21.79
N TYR A 312 -0.23 -6.45 21.37
CA TYR A 312 0.32 -7.78 21.66
C TYR A 312 0.48 -8.00 23.17
N GLN A 313 0.75 -6.95 23.94
CA GLN A 313 0.87 -7.01 25.40
C GLN A 313 -0.49 -7.26 26.06
N GLU A 314 -1.56 -6.70 25.48
CA GLU A 314 -2.93 -6.97 25.92
C GLU A 314 -3.34 -8.42 25.62
N ILE A 315 -2.95 -8.93 24.45
CA ILE A 315 -3.24 -10.32 24.04
C ILE A 315 -2.62 -11.32 25.01
N ILE A 316 -1.34 -11.15 25.39
CA ILE A 316 -0.67 -12.10 26.29
C ILE A 316 -1.21 -12.05 27.72
N LYS A 317 -1.72 -10.89 28.17
CA LYS A 317 -2.32 -10.71 29.51
C LYS A 317 -3.69 -11.36 29.65
N LYS A 318 -4.45 -11.48 28.56
CA LYS A 318 -5.76 -12.15 28.58
C LYS A 318 -5.53 -13.64 28.84
N LYS A 319 -6.08 -14.14 29.96
CA LYS A 319 -6.09 -15.56 30.28
C LYS A 319 -6.97 -16.30 29.26
#